data_AF-A0A7K4Z9U6-F1
#
_entry.id   AF-A0A7K4Z9U6-F1
#
_cell.length_a   1.000
_cell.length_b   1.000
_cell.length_c   1.000
_cell.angle_alpha   90.00
_cell.angle_beta   90.00
_cell.angle_gamma   90.00
#
_symmetry.space_group_name_H-M   'P 1'
#
loop_
_entity.id
_entity.type
_entity.pdbx_description
1 polymer ?
#
loop_
_entity_poly.entity_id
_entity_poly.type
_entity_poly.pdbx_seq_one_letter_code
_entity_poly.pdbx_strand_id
1 'polypeptide(L)'
;QGNHWIEKTQCSLTPIEGRTIYTDAGKRSKTAACVWKEGGHWRTHLLQGDSQDSSQTLELAAVLWVFNQWDREPINVVSDSLYVVGVVQRLEDALLRRAQNPRLGQLFQ
;
A
#
# COMPACT_ATOMS: atom_id res chain seq x y z
N GLN A 1 7.55 17.54 29.81
CA GLN A 1 7.92 17.68 28.38
C GLN A 1 7.77 16.29 27.78
N GLY A 2 6.72 16.08 27.00
CA GLY A 2 6.21 14.77 26.62
C GLY A 2 6.98 14.12 25.48
N ASN A 3 7.08 12.79 25.55
CA ASN A 3 7.85 11.92 24.66
C ASN A 3 7.48 12.14 23.18
N HIS A 4 8.38 12.76 22.41
CA HIS A 4 8.21 13.06 20.98
C HIS A 4 8.67 11.90 20.05
N TRP A 5 8.88 10.69 20.58
CA TRP A 5 9.67 9.64 19.89
C TRP A 5 8.91 8.39 19.47
N ILE A 6 7.57 8.40 19.52
CA ILE A 6 6.82 7.43 18.72
C ILE A 6 6.72 8.04 17.33
N GLU A 7 7.64 7.65 16.44
CA GLU A 7 7.45 7.82 15.00
C GLU A 7 6.01 7.41 14.68
N LYS A 8 5.23 8.39 14.21
CA LYS A 8 3.81 8.25 13.98
C LYS A 8 3.60 7.05 13.04
N THR A 9 2.85 6.05 13.49
CA THR A 9 2.42 4.91 12.66
C THR A 9 1.89 5.46 11.34
N GLN A 10 2.42 4.98 10.22
CA GLN A 10 2.04 5.47 8.89
C GLN A 10 0.72 4.85 8.43
N CYS A 11 0.34 3.71 9.02
CA CYS A 11 -0.95 3.08 8.80
C CYS A 11 -1.97 3.41 9.91
N SER A 12 -3.22 3.62 9.51
CA SER A 12 -4.37 3.73 10.40
C SER A 12 -5.28 2.52 10.23
N LEU A 13 -5.83 2.01 11.34
CA LEU A 13 -6.83 0.94 11.31
C LEU A 13 -8.25 1.45 10.99
N THR A 14 -8.46 2.76 11.08
CA THR A 14 -9.70 3.42 10.69
C THR A 14 -9.48 4.29 9.46
N PRO A 15 -10.50 4.49 8.61
CA PRO A 15 -10.40 5.40 7.49
C PRO A 15 -9.96 6.81 7.94
N ILE A 16 -9.10 7.42 7.14
CA ILE A 16 -8.59 8.78 7.38
C ILE A 16 -9.15 9.76 6.35
N GLU A 17 -9.01 11.04 6.62
CA GLU A 17 -9.23 12.08 5.61
C GLU A 17 -8.15 11.94 4.54
N GLY A 18 -8.57 11.53 3.35
CA GLY A 18 -7.68 11.19 2.25
C GLY A 18 -8.43 10.53 1.10
N ARG A 19 -7.76 10.41 -0.03
CA ARG A 19 -8.34 9.77 -1.22
C ARG A 19 -8.55 8.28 -0.94
N THR A 20 -9.72 7.75 -1.32
CA THR A 20 -9.98 6.31 -1.26
C THR A 20 -9.75 5.69 -2.62
N ILE A 21 -8.90 4.67 -2.65
CA ILE A 21 -8.54 3.91 -3.85
C ILE A 21 -8.90 2.45 -3.63
N TYR A 22 -9.64 1.89 -4.58
CA TYR A 22 -10.01 0.47 -4.60
C TYR A 22 -9.08 -0.27 -5.54
N THR A 23 -8.54 -1.40 -5.10
CA THR A 23 -7.64 -2.23 -5.90
C THR A 23 -8.21 -3.63 -6.08
N ASP A 24 -7.99 -4.22 -7.26
CA ASP A 24 -8.36 -5.59 -7.60
C ASP A 24 -7.45 -6.10 -8.74
N ALA A 25 -7.29 -7.41 -8.89
CA ALA A 25 -6.55 -8.05 -9.97
C ALA A 25 -7.30 -9.23 -10.60
N GLY A 26 -7.44 -9.14 -11.93
CA GLY A 26 -7.99 -10.22 -12.74
C GLY A 26 -6.91 -11.24 -13.16
N LYS A 27 -6.96 -12.45 -12.61
CA LYS A 27 -6.04 -13.55 -12.98
C LYS A 27 -6.09 -13.92 -14.48
N ARG A 28 -7.28 -13.91 -15.08
CA ARG A 28 -7.48 -14.29 -16.50
C ARG A 28 -7.02 -13.19 -17.46
N SER A 29 -7.31 -11.93 -17.14
CA SER A 29 -6.86 -10.77 -17.91
C SER A 29 -5.39 -10.45 -17.68
N LYS A 30 -4.82 -10.95 -16.57
CA LYS A 30 -3.49 -10.58 -16.09
C LYS A 30 -3.38 -9.07 -15.90
N THR A 31 -4.44 -8.47 -15.37
CA THR A 31 -4.53 -7.02 -15.23
C THR A 31 -4.90 -6.69 -13.80
N ALA A 32 -4.17 -5.77 -13.19
CA ALA A 32 -4.57 -5.14 -11.95
C ALA A 32 -5.20 -3.78 -12.22
N ALA A 33 -6.17 -3.39 -11.40
CA ALA A 33 -6.89 -2.15 -11.52
C ALA A 33 -6.80 -1.35 -10.22
N CYS A 34 -6.67 -0.04 -10.35
CA CYS A 34 -6.81 0.91 -9.27
C CYS A 34 -7.89 1.91 -9.65
N VAL A 35 -8.91 2.07 -8.81
CA VAL A 35 -10.06 2.94 -9.08
C VAL A 35 -10.23 3.93 -7.94
N TRP A 36 -10.36 5.22 -8.28
CA TRP A 36 -10.56 6.28 -7.29
C TRP A 36 -11.51 7.35 -7.83
N LYS A 37 -11.99 8.22 -6.94
CA LYS A 37 -12.83 9.36 -7.31
C LYS A 37 -12.04 10.66 -7.24
N GLU A 38 -12.17 11.49 -8.26
CA GLU A 38 -11.49 12.79 -8.36
C GLU A 38 -12.40 13.79 -9.07
N GLY A 39 -12.62 14.96 -8.46
CA GLY A 39 -13.47 16.01 -9.04
C GLY A 39 -14.91 15.55 -9.33
N GLY A 40 -15.43 14.60 -8.56
CA GLY A 40 -16.76 14.01 -8.78
C GLY A 40 -16.80 12.85 -9.79
N HIS A 41 -15.72 12.60 -10.53
CA HIS A 41 -15.63 11.58 -11.56
C HIS A 41 -14.82 10.37 -11.11
N TRP A 42 -15.16 9.19 -11.62
CA TRP A 42 -14.36 7.98 -11.42
C TRP A 42 -13.16 7.99 -12.35
N ARG A 43 -12.01 7.63 -11.81
CA ARG A 43 -10.74 7.43 -12.51
C ARG A 43 -10.32 5.97 -12.36
N THR A 44 -9.61 5.47 -13.35
CA THR A 44 -9.10 4.10 -13.36
C THR A 44 -7.69 4.10 -13.90
N HIS A 45 -6.83 3.34 -13.25
CA HIS A 45 -5.52 2.96 -13.74
C HIS A 45 -5.45 1.45 -13.88
N LEU A 46 -4.88 0.97 -14.98
CA LEU A 46 -4.72 -0.45 -15.27
C LEU A 46 -3.23 -0.77 -15.40
N LEU A 47 -2.82 -1.84 -14.73
CA LEU A 47 -1.48 -2.40 -14.79
C LEU A 47 -1.57 -3.74 -15.51
N GLN A 48 -0.84 -3.89 -16.60
CA GLN A 48 -0.73 -5.17 -17.30
C GLN A 48 0.41 -5.97 -16.70
N GLY A 49 0.09 -7.18 -16.22
CA GLY A 49 1.05 -8.13 -15.69
C GLY A 49 1.63 -9.05 -16.75
N ASP A 50 2.73 -9.70 -16.38
CA ASP A 50 3.42 -10.70 -17.18
C ASP A 50 2.76 -12.08 -17.07
N SER A 51 3.15 -12.98 -17.97
CA SER A 51 2.63 -14.36 -18.00
C SER A 51 2.94 -15.14 -16.71
N GLN A 52 4.04 -14.79 -16.04
CA GLN A 52 4.51 -15.42 -14.80
C GLN A 52 3.85 -14.84 -13.55
N ASP A 53 3.14 -13.70 -13.66
CA ASP A 53 2.56 -13.05 -12.49
C ASP A 53 1.39 -13.84 -11.92
N SER A 54 1.41 -14.04 -10.60
CA SER A 54 0.29 -14.59 -9.85
C SER A 54 -0.79 -13.52 -9.63
N SER A 55 -1.98 -13.95 -9.21
CA SER A 55 -3.02 -12.99 -8.80
C SER A 55 -2.52 -12.12 -7.65
N GLN A 56 -1.86 -12.74 -6.66
CA GLN A 56 -1.32 -12.06 -5.48
C GLN A 56 -0.24 -11.04 -5.83
N THR A 57 0.61 -11.35 -6.82
CA THR A 57 1.64 -10.42 -7.30
C THR A 57 1.00 -9.20 -7.97
N LEU A 58 -0.05 -9.41 -8.76
CA LEU A 58 -0.79 -8.33 -9.42
C LEU A 58 -1.53 -7.43 -8.43
N GLU A 59 -2.19 -8.01 -7.43
CA GLU A 59 -2.82 -7.26 -6.34
C GLU A 59 -1.78 -6.39 -5.61
N LEU A 60 -0.61 -6.96 -5.29
CA LEU A 60 0.45 -6.22 -4.63
C LEU A 60 0.99 -5.09 -5.54
N ALA A 61 1.15 -5.35 -6.84
CA ALA A 61 1.58 -4.35 -7.80
C ALA A 61 0.60 -3.16 -7.88
N ALA A 62 -0.70 -3.41 -7.79
CA ALA A 62 -1.73 -2.37 -7.71
C ALA A 62 -1.47 -1.46 -6.50
N VAL A 63 -1.32 -2.04 -5.31
CA VAL A 63 -1.10 -1.28 -4.07
C VAL A 63 0.23 -0.52 -4.10
N LEU A 64 1.30 -1.12 -4.62
CA LEU A 64 2.58 -0.43 -4.77
C LEU A 64 2.50 0.75 -5.74
N TRP A 65 1.76 0.61 -6.84
CA TRP A 65 1.50 1.72 -7.75
C TRP A 65 0.76 2.85 -7.04
N VAL A 66 -0.27 2.52 -6.25
CA VAL A 66 -1.02 3.52 -5.44
C VAL A 66 -0.08 4.27 -4.48
N PHE A 67 0.80 3.57 -3.77
CA PHE A 67 1.77 4.22 -2.88
C PHE A 67 2.76 5.12 -3.61
N ASN A 68 3.23 4.73 -4.80
CA ASN A 68 4.13 5.54 -5.60
C ASN A 68 3.41 6.77 -6.20
N GLN A 69 2.15 6.63 -6.58
CA GLN A 69 1.37 7.70 -7.19
C GLN A 69 1.02 8.81 -6.20
N TRP A 70 0.82 8.48 -4.92
CA TRP A 70 0.44 9.42 -3.86
C TRP A 70 1.37 9.31 -2.65
N ASP A 71 2.68 9.37 -2.90
CA ASP A 71 3.75 9.24 -1.90
C ASP A 71 3.78 10.37 -0.85
N ARG A 72 3.11 11.49 -1.12
CA ARG A 72 3.07 12.70 -0.27
C ARG A 72 1.69 13.03 0.29
N GLU A 73 0.68 12.22 0.01
CA GLU A 73 -0.71 12.47 0.42
C GLU A 73 -1.24 11.31 1.28
N PRO A 74 -2.07 11.58 2.30
CA PRO A 74 -2.79 10.52 2.99
C PRO A 74 -3.78 9.84 2.03
N ILE A 75 -3.76 8.50 2.03
CA ILE A 75 -4.62 7.68 1.19
C ILE A 75 -5.24 6.53 1.99
N ASN A 76 -6.44 6.12 1.58
CA ASN A 76 -7.11 4.91 2.03
C ASN A 76 -7.05 3.89 0.89
N VAL A 77 -6.32 2.79 1.08
CA VAL A 77 -6.28 1.69 0.10
C VAL A 77 -7.26 0.60 0.55
N VAL A 78 -8.23 0.30 -0.30
CA VAL A 78 -9.23 -0.75 -0.09
C VAL A 78 -8.90 -1.91 -1.02
N SER A 79 -8.51 -3.03 -0.43
CA SER A 79 -8.20 -4.27 -1.13
C SER A 79 -8.99 -5.42 -0.49
N ASP A 80 -9.48 -6.34 -1.31
CA ASP A 80 -10.10 -7.60 -0.88
C ASP A 80 -9.07 -8.72 -0.64
N SER A 81 -7.82 -8.49 -1.03
CA SER A 81 -6.72 -9.43 -0.84
C SER A 81 -6.15 -9.36 0.58
N LEU A 82 -6.61 -10.25 1.46
CA LEU A 82 -6.03 -10.42 2.80
C LEU A 82 -4.51 -10.64 2.77
N TYR A 83 -4.00 -11.29 1.73
CA TYR A 83 -2.57 -11.48 1.54
C TYR A 83 -1.84 -10.13 1.42
N VAL A 84 -2.31 -9.24 0.54
CA VAL A 84 -1.68 -7.94 0.32
C VAL A 84 -1.81 -7.04 1.54
N VAL A 85 -3.00 -6.96 2.14
CA VAL A 85 -3.22 -6.19 3.38
C VAL A 85 -2.24 -6.64 4.47
N GLY A 86 -2.09 -7.95 4.67
CA GLY A 86 -1.14 -8.48 5.66
C GLY A 86 0.33 -8.22 5.31
N VAL A 87 0.71 -8.26 4.03
CA VAL A 87 2.08 -7.93 3.60
C VAL A 87 2.40 -6.46 3.88
N VAL A 88 1.51 -5.54 3.52
CA VAL A 88 1.69 -4.10 3.73
C VAL A 88 1.82 -3.76 5.21
N GLN A 89 0.94 -4.31 6.06
CA GLN A 89 1.01 -4.11 7.51
C GLN A 89 2.35 -4.59 8.09
N ARG A 90 2.84 -5.77 7.68
CA ARG A 90 4.12 -6.30 8.15
C ARG A 90 5.31 -5.49 7.63
N LEU A 91 5.24 -4.96 6.42
CA LEU A 91 6.27 -4.10 5.86
C LEU A 91 6.36 -2.79 6.64
N GLU A 92 5.23 -2.18 6.96
CA GLU A 92 5.19 -0.96 7.79
C GLU A 92 5.76 -1.23 9.18
N ASP A 93 5.31 -2.29 9.85
CA ASP A 93 5.86 -2.74 11.14
C ASP A 93 7.38 -2.96 11.07
N ALA A 94 7.87 -3.63 10.02
CA ALA A 94 9.30 -3.94 9.87
C ALA A 94 10.14 -2.68 9.63
N LEU A 95 9.64 -1.73 8.84
CA LEU A 95 10.31 -0.46 8.57
C LEU A 95 10.35 0.43 9.83
N LEU A 96 9.25 0.55 10.55
CA LEU A 96 9.17 1.32 11.79
C LEU A 96 9.99 0.69 12.92
N ARG A 97 9.96 -0.63 13.08
CA ARG A 97 10.82 -1.32 14.07
C ARG A 97 12.30 -1.19 13.73
N ARG A 98 12.68 -1.13 12.44
CA ARG A 98 14.06 -0.88 12.02
C ARG A 98 14.52 0.51 12.44
N ALA A 99 13.65 1.52 12.37
CA ALA A 99 13.95 2.88 12.83
C ALA A 99 14.09 2.97 14.37
N GLN A 100 13.32 2.16 15.12
CA GLN A 100 13.42 2.10 16.59
C GLN A 100 14.67 1.37 17.12
N ASN A 101 15.31 0.50 16.32
CA ASN A 101 16.55 -0.20 16.69
C ASN A 101 17.67 0.08 15.68
N PRO A 102 18.49 1.13 15.92
CA PRO A 102 19.54 1.56 14.99
C PRO A 102 20.54 0.44 14.65
N ARG A 103 20.81 -0.46 15.60
CA ARG A 103 21.74 -1.59 15.43
C ARG A 103 21.17 -2.66 14.50
N LEU A 104 19.87 -2.92 14.58
CA LEU A 104 19.20 -3.86 13.68
C LEU A 104 19.21 -3.32 12.24
N GLY A 105 19.06 -2.01 12.07
CA GLY A 105 19.12 -1.35 10.77
C GLY A 105 20.45 -1.49 10.03
N GLN A 106 21.56 -1.59 10.77
CA GLN A 106 22.91 -1.79 10.22
C GLN A 106 23.19 -3.23 9.75
N LEU A 107 22.42 -4.22 10.20
CA LEU A 107 22.62 -5.63 9.81
C LEU A 107 22.02 -5.99 8.45
N PHE A 108 21.15 -5.13 7.90
CA PHE A 108 20.49 -5.29 6.61
C PHE A 108 20.97 -4.24 5.58
N GLN A 109 22.23 -3.80 5.68
CA GLN A 109 22.91 -2.92 4.73
C GLN A 109 24.03 -3.69 4.02
#